data_AF-A0AAW5B955-F1
#
_entry.id   AF-A0AAW5B955-F1
#
_cell.length_a   1.000
_cell.length_b   1.000
_cell.length_c   1.000
_cell.angle_alpha   90.00
_cell.angle_beta   90.00
_cell.angle_gamma   90.00
#
_symmetry.space_group_name_H-M   'P 1'
#
loop_
_entity.id
_entity.type
_entity.pdbx_description
1 polymer ?
#
loop_
_entity_poly.entity_id
_entity_poly.type
_entity_poly.pdbx_seq_one_letter_code
_entity_poly.pdbx_strand_id
1 'polypeptide(L)'
;MSCMILRHPTISNLTKCKMLRFLFHEVNFEIHVVKQDTVVIYVWNIQQTELWQAAVMVAVTDIEVGYGKGFSKHEARKKADHVLRKWVHIPVSTGVEDGYSGSFGI
;
A
#
# COMPACT_ATOMS: atom_id res chain seq x y z
N MET A 1 -1.33 -16.65 6.18
CA MET A 1 -2.27 -15.75 5.49
C MET A 1 -1.68 -14.35 5.42
N SER A 2 -1.82 -13.67 4.29
CA SER A 2 -1.34 -12.30 4.10
C SER A 2 -2.50 -11.33 3.93
N CYS A 3 -2.30 -10.07 4.31
CA CYS A 3 -3.27 -8.99 4.16
C CYS A 3 -2.58 -7.77 3.56
N MET A 4 -3.26 -7.09 2.65
CA MET A 4 -2.86 -5.79 2.13
C MET A 4 -4.06 -4.83 2.12
N ILE A 5 -3.79 -3.56 2.39
CA ILE A 5 -4.77 -2.49 2.49
C ILE A 5 -4.32 -1.37 1.58
N LEU A 6 -5.19 -0.94 0.68
CA LEU A 6 -4.99 0.21 -0.18
C LEU A 6 -5.94 1.32 0.26
N ARG A 7 -5.40 2.50 0.54
CA ARG A 7 -6.19 3.69 0.86
C ARG A 7 -5.75 4.86 -0.02
N HIS A 8 -6.72 5.49 -0.66
CA HIS A 8 -6.49 6.71 -1.43
C HIS A 8 -7.83 7.45 -1.62
N PRO A 9 -7.89 8.77 -1.34
CA PRO A 9 -9.16 9.51 -1.29
C PRO A 9 -9.85 9.65 -2.65
N THR A 10 -9.09 9.83 -3.74
CA THR A 10 -9.66 10.15 -5.07
C THR A 10 -9.62 8.99 -6.06
N ILE A 11 -8.88 7.92 -5.76
CA ILE A 11 -8.79 6.77 -6.68
C ILE A 11 -9.99 5.87 -6.39
N SER A 12 -10.73 5.47 -7.43
CA SER A 12 -11.91 4.64 -7.23
C SER A 12 -11.56 3.28 -6.59
N ASN A 13 -12.47 2.73 -5.78
CA ASN A 13 -12.34 1.36 -5.27
C ASN A 13 -12.25 0.33 -6.40
N LEU A 14 -12.89 0.59 -7.55
CA LEU A 14 -12.79 -0.28 -8.72
C LEU A 14 -11.35 -0.36 -9.24
N THR A 15 -10.66 0.78 -9.33
CA THR A 15 -9.25 0.84 -9.76
C THR A 15 -8.37 0.07 -8.78
N LYS A 16 -8.52 0.31 -7.46
CA LYS A 16 -7.77 -0.42 -6.42
C LYS A 16 -8.00 -1.94 -6.50
N CYS A 17 -9.25 -2.37 -6.68
CA CYS A 17 -9.59 -3.78 -6.87
C CYS A 17 -8.94 -4.37 -8.12
N LYS A 18 -8.92 -3.63 -9.25
CA LYS A 18 -8.27 -4.08 -10.48
C LYS A 18 -6.76 -4.24 -10.30
N MET A 19 -6.09 -3.27 -9.65
CA MET A 19 -4.67 -3.36 -9.33
C MET A 19 -4.36 -4.58 -8.48
N LEU A 20 -5.13 -4.80 -7.40
CA LEU A 20 -4.95 -5.94 -6.51
C LEU A 20 -5.16 -7.28 -7.21
N ARG A 21 -6.20 -7.39 -8.05
CA ARG A 21 -6.44 -8.60 -8.86
C ARG A 21 -5.28 -8.86 -9.82
N PHE A 22 -4.71 -7.82 -10.42
CA PHE A 22 -3.56 -7.96 -11.31
C PHE A 22 -2.32 -8.42 -10.55
N LEU A 23 -2.03 -7.83 -9.38
CA LEU A 23 -0.87 -8.18 -8.56
C LEU A 23 -0.92 -9.60 -7.99
N PHE A 24 -2.12 -10.13 -7.74
CA PHE A 24 -2.32 -11.43 -7.11
C PHE A 24 -3.07 -12.43 -8.01
N HIS A 25 -3.01 -12.27 -9.34
CA HIS A 25 -3.83 -13.04 -10.28
C HIS A 25 -3.58 -14.56 -10.26
N GLU A 26 -2.37 -14.99 -9.86
CA GLU A 26 -1.98 -16.41 -9.84
C GLU A 26 -2.31 -17.10 -8.50
N VAL A 27 -2.85 -16.37 -7.52
CA VAL A 27 -3.04 -16.88 -6.16
C VAL A 27 -4.47 -16.69 -5.66
N ASN A 28 -4.86 -17.51 -4.70
CA ASN A 28 -6.17 -17.39 -4.09
C ASN A 28 -6.23 -16.14 -3.20
N PHE A 29 -7.24 -15.31 -3.42
CA PHE A 29 -7.46 -14.09 -2.66
C PHE A 29 -8.94 -13.79 -2.43
N GLU A 30 -9.20 -12.90 -1.49
CA GLU A 30 -10.52 -12.36 -1.16
C GLU A 30 -10.40 -10.85 -0.98
N ILE A 31 -11.26 -10.09 -1.65
CA ILE A 31 -11.24 -8.62 -1.62
C ILE A 31 -12.49 -8.13 -0.89
N HIS A 32 -12.27 -7.19 0.04
CA HIS A 32 -13.33 -6.47 0.73
C HIS A 32 -13.18 -4.96 0.51
N VAL A 33 -14.29 -4.34 0.11
CA VAL A 33 -14.41 -2.89 0.06
C VAL A 33 -14.99 -2.45 1.40
N VAL A 34 -14.20 -1.75 2.23
CA VAL A 34 -14.60 -1.39 3.60
C VAL A 34 -15.18 0.01 3.66
N LYS A 35 -14.62 0.95 2.90
CA LYS A 35 -15.06 2.36 2.79
C LYS A 35 -14.90 2.85 1.35
N GLN A 36 -15.39 4.05 1.04
CA GLN A 36 -15.26 4.66 -0.30
C GLN A 36 -13.82 4.81 -0.78
N ASP A 37 -12.86 4.91 0.13
CA ASP A 37 -11.44 5.16 -0.16
C ASP A 37 -10.53 3.97 0.13
N THR A 38 -11.05 2.90 0.75
CA THR A 38 -10.25 1.83 1.35
C THR A 38 -10.67 0.45 0.86
N VAL A 39 -9.72 -0.27 0.27
CA VAL A 39 -9.87 -1.66 -0.16
C VAL A 39 -8.89 -2.55 0.59
N VAL A 40 -9.34 -3.77 0.89
CA VAL A 40 -8.61 -4.75 1.67
C VAL A 40 -8.57 -6.04 0.89
N ILE A 41 -7.41 -6.66 0.79
CA ILE A 41 -7.26 -7.99 0.24
C ILE A 41 -6.66 -8.92 1.28
N TYR A 42 -7.18 -10.14 1.34
CA TYR A 42 -6.56 -11.28 2.00
C TYR A 42 -6.04 -12.22 0.93
N VAL A 43 -4.80 -12.66 1.07
CA VAL A 43 -4.12 -13.51 0.09
C VAL A 43 -3.56 -14.75 0.78
N TRP A 44 -3.80 -15.91 0.19
CA TRP A 44 -3.31 -17.19 0.69
C TRP A 44 -2.10 -17.67 -0.10
N ASN A 45 -1.27 -18.50 0.55
CA ASN A 45 -0.14 -19.19 -0.06
C ASN A 45 0.93 -18.32 -0.75
N ILE A 46 1.02 -17.03 -0.40
CA ILE A 46 2.10 -16.17 -0.90
C ILE A 46 3.32 -16.11 0.01
N GLN A 47 4.47 -15.94 -0.60
CA GLN A 47 5.72 -15.62 0.07
C GLN A 47 5.71 -14.17 0.58
N GLN A 48 6.56 -13.90 1.57
CA GLN A 48 6.66 -12.56 2.14
C GLN A 48 7.29 -11.56 1.15
N THR A 49 8.20 -12.03 0.32
CA THR A 49 8.86 -11.27 -0.75
C THR A 49 7.85 -10.77 -1.79
N GLU A 50 6.95 -11.64 -2.25
CA GLU A 50 5.88 -11.29 -3.20
C GLU A 50 4.93 -10.24 -2.62
N LEU A 51 4.55 -10.39 -1.34
CA LEU A 51 3.72 -9.41 -0.64
C LEU A 51 4.41 -8.03 -0.58
N TRP A 52 5.71 -8.01 -0.31
CA TRP A 52 6.49 -6.77 -0.26
C TRP A 52 6.67 -6.13 -1.62
N GLN A 53 6.94 -6.91 -2.66
CA GLN A 53 7.03 -6.41 -4.03
C GLN A 53 5.72 -5.75 -4.45
N ALA A 54 4.58 -6.42 -4.23
CA ALA A 54 3.27 -5.85 -4.49
C ALA A 54 3.02 -4.56 -3.68
N ALA A 55 3.45 -4.52 -2.41
CA ALA A 55 3.33 -3.31 -1.60
C ALA A 55 4.16 -2.15 -2.18
N VAL A 56 5.40 -2.40 -2.60
CA VAL A 56 6.26 -1.39 -3.23
C VAL A 56 5.66 -0.88 -4.53
N MET A 57 5.16 -1.79 -5.39
CA MET A 57 4.53 -1.42 -6.66
C MET A 57 3.32 -0.50 -6.48
N VAL A 58 2.57 -0.66 -5.40
CA VAL A 58 1.45 0.23 -5.05
C VAL A 58 1.94 1.52 -4.39
N ALA A 59 2.95 1.44 -3.52
CA ALA A 59 3.47 2.61 -2.80
C ALA A 59 4.03 3.67 -3.76
N VAL A 60 4.66 3.27 -4.87
CA VAL A 60 5.20 4.20 -5.87
C VAL A 60 4.13 4.93 -6.69
N THR A 61 2.85 4.58 -6.54
CA THR A 61 1.73 5.28 -7.20
C THR A 61 1.02 6.26 -6.26
N ASP A 62 1.69 6.69 -5.18
CA ASP A 62 1.14 7.55 -4.11
C ASP A 62 -0.12 7.00 -3.43
N ILE A 63 -0.38 5.69 -3.54
CA ILE A 63 -1.45 5.02 -2.80
C ILE A 63 -0.88 4.56 -1.46
N GLU A 64 -1.54 4.95 -0.37
CA GLU A 64 -1.15 4.50 0.95
C GLU A 64 -1.40 3.00 1.06
N VAL A 65 -0.34 2.27 1.43
CA VAL A 65 -0.36 0.81 1.48
C VAL A 65 0.01 0.30 2.87
N GLY A 66 -0.86 -0.54 3.42
CA GLY A 66 -0.59 -1.35 4.60
C GLY A 66 -0.44 -2.81 4.20
N TYR A 67 0.50 -3.54 4.77
CA TYR A 67 0.65 -4.97 4.52
C TYR A 67 1.05 -5.73 5.79
N GLY A 68 0.71 -7.01 5.86
CA GLY A 68 1.03 -7.84 7.01
C GLY A 68 0.75 -9.32 6.78
N LYS A 69 1.54 -10.18 7.43
CA LYS A 69 1.36 -11.64 7.41
C LYS A 69 1.04 -12.14 8.83
N GLY A 70 0.08 -13.05 8.92
CA GLY A 70 -0.37 -13.62 10.19
C GLY A 70 -0.98 -15.02 10.02
N PHE A 71 -1.25 -15.66 11.15
CA PHE A 71 -1.90 -16.97 11.21
C PHE A 71 -3.42 -16.87 10.98
N SER A 72 -4.02 -15.70 11.25
CA SER A 72 -5.44 -15.41 11.02
C SER A 72 -5.65 -14.11 10.22
N LYS A 73 -6.86 -13.93 9.67
CA LYS A 73 -7.26 -12.67 8.99
C LYS A 73 -7.08 -11.47 9.93
N HIS A 74 -7.53 -11.63 11.18
CA HIS A 74 -7.44 -10.59 12.20
C HIS A 74 -5.99 -10.16 12.47
N GLU A 75 -5.08 -11.13 12.65
CA GLU A 75 -3.67 -10.83 12.93
C GLU A 75 -2.97 -10.18 11.73
N ALA A 76 -3.20 -10.70 10.53
CA ALA A 76 -2.64 -10.13 9.30
C ALA A 76 -3.15 -8.69 9.09
N ARG A 77 -4.43 -8.46 9.34
CA ARG A 77 -5.07 -7.15 9.26
C ARG A 77 -4.48 -6.16 10.27
N LYS A 78 -4.33 -6.58 11.53
CA LYS A 78 -3.74 -5.74 12.59
C LYS A 78 -2.34 -5.26 12.23
N LYS A 79 -1.50 -6.14 11.66
CA LYS A 79 -0.16 -5.80 11.16
C LYS A 79 -0.23 -4.83 9.98
N ALA A 80 -1.13 -5.07 9.02
CA ALA A 80 -1.32 -4.18 7.88
C ALA A 80 -1.80 -2.77 8.30
N ASP A 81 -2.74 -2.68 9.25
CA ASP A 81 -3.19 -1.39 9.80
C ASP A 81 -2.05 -0.66 10.55
N HIS A 82 -1.18 -1.40 11.25
CA HIS A 82 -0.02 -0.80 11.91
C HIS A 82 0.96 -0.18 10.89
N VAL A 83 1.20 -0.85 9.75
CA VAL A 83 2.01 -0.29 8.66
C VAL A 83 1.31 0.92 8.03
N LEU A 84 0.01 0.84 7.76
CA LEU A 84 -0.75 1.92 7.14
C LEU A 84 -0.73 3.21 7.99
N ARG A 85 -0.79 3.09 9.33
CA ARG A 85 -0.71 4.25 10.23
C ARG A 85 0.62 4.98 10.16
N LYS A 86 1.72 4.33 9.76
CA LYS A 86 3.01 4.98 9.59
C LYS A 86 2.97 6.03 8.47
N TRP A 87 2.19 5.79 7.41
CA TRP A 87 1.99 6.76 6.33
C TRP A 87 1.39 8.08 6.81
N VAL A 88 0.47 8.04 7.78
CA VAL A 88 -0.18 9.24 8.35
C VAL A 88 0.82 10.16 9.07
N HIS A 89 1.97 9.63 9.48
CA HIS A 89 3.03 10.37 10.18
C HIS A 89 4.23 10.69 9.30
N ILE A 90 4.23 10.32 8.01
CA ILE A 90 5.25 10.77 7.07
C ILE A 90 4.78 12.13 6.56
N PRO A 91 5.35 13.26 7.00
CA PRO A 91 5.04 14.54 6.38
C PRO A 91 5.43 14.42 4.91
N VAL A 92 4.45 14.61 4.04
CA VAL A 92 4.71 14.88 2.63
C VAL A 92 5.61 16.11 2.62
N SER A 93 6.85 15.95 2.22
CA SER A 93 7.73 17.07 1.92
C SER A 93 7.16 17.73 0.67
N THR A 94 6.23 18.67 0.87
CA THR A 94 5.89 19.67 -0.14
C THR A 94 7.09 20.60 -0.28
N GLY A 95 8.11 20.14 -0.98
CA GLY A 95 9.23 20.96 -1.42
C GLY A 95 9.04 21.33 -2.89
N VAL A 96 8.20 22.33 -3.14
CA VAL A 96 8.28 23.09 -4.40
C VAL A 96 9.46 24.05 -4.24
N GLU A 97 10.45 23.85 -5.10
CA GLU A 97 11.51 24.76 -5.58
C GLU A 97 12.08 25.84 -4.64
N ASP A 98 13.38 25.71 -4.32
CA ASP A 98 14.27 26.87 -4.24
C ASP A 98 15.60 26.53 -4.94
N GLY A 99 16.01 27.44 -5.82
CA GLY A 99 16.98 27.21 -6.89
C GLY A 99 18.40 26.83 -6.47
N TYR A 100 19.03 26.02 -7.33
CA TYR A 100 20.48 25.89 -7.37
C TYR A 100 21.11 27.24 -7.72
N SER A 101 21.64 27.95 -6.72
CA SER A 101 22.71 28.93 -6.92
C SER A 101 24.03 28.34 -6.39
N GLY A 102 24.71 27.60 -7.26
CA GLY A 102 26.07 27.15 -6.99
C GLY A 102 27.02 28.33 -7.07
N SER A 103 27.39 28.90 -5.92
CA SER A 103 28.53 29.82 -5.82
C SER A 103 29.81 28.98 -5.77
N PHE A 104 30.57 28.94 -6.85
CA PHE A 104 31.96 28.50 -6.83
C PHE A 104 32.78 29.55 -6.08
N GLY A 105 33.32 29.16 -4.92
CA GLY A 105 34.31 29.95 -4.20
C GLY A 105 35.62 30.01 -4.99
N ILE A 106 36.20 31.21 -5.01
CA ILE A 106 37.50 31.58 -5.60
C ILE A 106 38.64 30.89 -4.86
#